data_AF-A0A183K0T3-F1
#
_entry.id   AF-A0A183K0T3-F1
#
_cell.length_a   1.000
_cell.length_b   1.000
_cell.length_c   1.000
_cell.angle_alpha   90.00
_cell.angle_beta   90.00
_cell.angle_gamma   90.00
#
_symmetry.space_group_name_H-M   'P 1'
#
loop_
_entity.id
_entity.type
_entity.pdbx_description
1 polymer ?
#
loop_
_entity_poly.entity_id
_entity_poly.type
_entity_poly.pdbx_seq_one_letter_code
_entity_poly.pdbx_strand_id
1 'polypeptide(L)'
;MEPVTGQLDLHSNFKAFKDNMGSFEIWIMLRKDVKDDNVLAAFLIFIGQDAYSLPKTLIFPDKLILLPYSTLKELLLNHVRFITFERRGRVKFHKMIRQDNQKVREFVLELQKQAAKCSFDDQLLVQLHYRLIDGINIPNLENKLI
;
A
#
# COMPACT_ATOMS: atom_id res chain seq x y z
N MET A 1 31.33 -13.27 -0.43
CA MET A 1 29.95 -13.81 -0.36
C MET A 1 29.13 -13.04 -1.38
N GLU A 2 28.76 -13.69 -2.48
CA GLU A 2 27.69 -13.19 -3.34
C GLU A 2 26.41 -13.06 -2.49
N PRO A 3 25.53 -12.08 -2.77
CA PRO A 3 24.24 -12.09 -2.10
C PRO A 3 23.60 -13.44 -2.40
N VAL A 4 23.09 -14.13 -1.38
CA VAL A 4 21.99 -15.08 -1.63
C VAL A 4 21.00 -14.27 -2.43
N THR A 5 20.81 -14.62 -3.70
CA THR A 5 19.87 -13.94 -4.60
C THR A 5 18.48 -14.12 -4.00
N GLY A 6 18.15 -13.24 -3.06
CA GLY A 6 16.84 -13.16 -2.44
C GLY A 6 15.94 -12.56 -3.49
N GLN A 7 15.49 -13.38 -4.45
CA GLN A 7 14.39 -13.01 -5.34
C GLN A 7 13.30 -12.41 -4.44
N LEU A 8 13.05 -11.12 -4.64
CA LEU A 8 12.09 -10.41 -3.80
C LEU A 8 10.72 -10.92 -4.19
N ASP A 9 10.12 -11.76 -3.35
CA ASP A 9 8.77 -12.24 -3.58
C ASP A 9 7.77 -11.10 -3.36
N LEU A 10 7.23 -10.58 -4.47
CA LEU A 10 6.21 -9.52 -4.49
C LEU A 10 4.85 -9.99 -3.94
N HIS A 11 4.63 -11.31 -3.86
CA HIS A 11 3.42 -11.91 -3.30
C HIS A 11 3.54 -12.22 -1.81
N SER A 12 4.73 -12.02 -1.23
CA SER A 12 4.94 -12.18 0.20
C SER A 12 4.11 -11.18 1.02
N ASN A 13 3.83 -11.54 2.27
CA ASN A 13 3.14 -10.62 3.16
C ASN A 13 4.03 -9.40 3.50
N PHE A 14 3.41 -8.30 3.92
CA PHE A 14 4.12 -7.04 4.19
C PHE A 14 5.30 -7.18 5.18
N LYS A 15 5.17 -8.06 6.18
CA LYS A 15 6.26 -8.30 7.15
C LYS A 15 7.45 -8.98 6.48
N ALA A 16 7.22 -10.07 5.76
CA ALA A 16 8.28 -10.78 5.03
C ALA A 16 8.97 -9.87 4.00
N PHE A 17 8.18 -9.07 3.28
CA PHE A 17 8.72 -8.09 2.35
C PHE A 17 9.62 -7.05 3.03
N LYS A 18 9.19 -6.53 4.19
CA LYS A 18 9.97 -5.57 4.99
C LYS A 18 11.24 -6.20 5.57
N ASP A 19 11.16 -7.45 6.04
CA ASP A 19 12.31 -8.18 6.59
C ASP A 19 13.37 -8.45 5.49
N ASN A 20 12.94 -8.73 4.25
CA ASN A 20 13.83 -8.87 3.09
C ASN A 20 14.54 -7.54 2.74
N MET A 21 13.81 -6.42 2.77
CA MET A 21 14.41 -5.09 2.60
C MET A 21 15.48 -4.81 3.66
N GLY A 22 15.17 -5.12 4.94
CA GLY A 22 16.14 -4.98 6.02
C GLY A 22 17.39 -5.86 5.83
N SER A 23 17.22 -7.08 5.30
CA SER A 23 18.34 -7.97 4.97
C SER A 23 19.26 -7.37 3.90
N PHE A 24 18.69 -6.75 2.87
CA PHE A 24 19.46 -6.02 1.86
C PHE A 24 20.24 -4.85 2.47
N GLU A 25 19.62 -4.07 3.36
CA GLU A 25 20.28 -2.92 4.01
C GLU A 25 21.44 -3.36 4.91
N ILE A 26 21.27 -4.45 5.67
CA ILE A 26 22.38 -5.02 6.45
C ILE A 26 23.49 -5.50 5.52
N TRP A 27 23.14 -6.16 4.41
CA TRP A 27 24.11 -6.63 3.43
C TRP A 27 24.89 -5.47 2.80
N ILE A 28 24.22 -4.37 2.42
CA ILE A 28 24.89 -3.21 1.82
C ILE A 28 25.79 -2.48 2.83
N MET A 29 25.36 -2.38 4.10
CA MET A 29 26.16 -1.76 5.16
C MET A 29 27.50 -2.49 5.40
N LEU A 30 27.55 -3.80 5.16
CA LEU A 30 28.77 -4.60 5.30
C LEU A 30 29.71 -4.48 4.09
N ARG A 31 29.26 -3.87 2.99
CA ARG A 31 30.00 -3.73 1.73
C ARG A 31 30.62 -2.34 1.61
N LYS A 32 31.84 -2.19 2.14
CA LYS A 32 32.62 -0.95 2.05
C LYS A 32 33.00 -0.53 0.62
N ASP A 33 32.89 -1.45 -0.34
CA ASP A 33 33.19 -1.24 -1.77
C ASP A 33 32.01 -0.64 -2.55
N VAL A 34 30.80 -0.62 -1.98
CA VAL A 34 29.64 -0.03 -2.62
C VAL A 34 29.53 1.44 -2.22
N LYS A 35 29.62 2.32 -3.21
CA LYS A 35 29.32 3.75 -3.04
C LYS A 35 27.81 3.97 -2.93
N ASP A 36 27.40 5.02 -2.24
CA ASP A 36 25.98 5.37 -2.06
C ASP A 36 25.23 5.48 -3.41
N ASP A 37 25.88 6.03 -4.43
CA ASP A 37 25.33 6.14 -5.79
C ASP A 37 25.02 4.78 -6.44
N ASN A 38 25.65 3.70 -5.97
CA ASN A 38 25.50 2.35 -6.50
C ASN A 38 24.46 1.51 -5.74
N VAL A 39 23.90 2.02 -4.64
CA VAL A 39 22.95 1.26 -3.80
C VAL A 39 21.68 0.89 -4.58
N LEU A 40 21.17 1.79 -5.42
CA LEU A 40 20.02 1.50 -6.29
C LEU A 40 20.32 0.34 -7.24
N ALA A 41 21.47 0.36 -7.92
CA ALA A 41 21.85 -0.70 -8.85
C ALA A 41 22.01 -2.05 -8.13
N ALA A 42 22.65 -2.05 -6.96
CA ALA A 42 22.77 -3.23 -6.11
C ALA A 42 21.40 -3.76 -5.68
N PHE A 43 20.46 -2.88 -5.36
CA PHE A 43 19.10 -3.25 -5.01
C PHE A 43 18.34 -3.88 -6.20
N LEU A 44 18.46 -3.31 -7.40
CA LEU A 44 17.81 -3.84 -8.60
C LEU A 44 18.35 -5.24 -8.99
N ILE A 45 19.63 -5.50 -8.73
CA ILE A 45 20.21 -6.84 -8.85
C ILE A 45 19.65 -7.77 -7.77
N PHE A 46 19.57 -7.30 -6.52
CA PHE A 46 19.09 -8.06 -5.38
C PHE A 46 17.64 -8.55 -5.58
N ILE A 47 16.73 -7.69 -6.02
CA ILE A 47 15.31 -8.07 -6.20
C ILE A 47 15.10 -9.08 -7.33
N GLY A 48 16.03 -9.15 -8.29
CA GLY A 48 15.98 -10.05 -9.43
C GLY A 48 15.04 -9.60 -10.54
N GLN A 49 15.12 -10.30 -11.69
CA GLN A 49 14.41 -9.94 -12.92
C GLN A 49 12.88 -10.00 -12.78
N ASP A 50 12.36 -10.99 -12.05
CA ASP A 50 10.91 -11.18 -11.89
C ASP A 50 10.26 -10.00 -11.17
N ALA A 51 10.96 -9.46 -10.15
CA ALA A 51 10.48 -8.33 -9.38
C ALA A 51 10.78 -6.97 -10.03
N TYR A 52 11.70 -6.90 -11.02
CA TYR A 52 12.13 -5.65 -11.67
C TYR A 52 11.01 -4.91 -12.41
N SER A 53 10.01 -5.65 -12.91
CA SER A 53 8.86 -5.09 -13.62
C SER A 53 8.01 -4.14 -12.76
N LEU A 54 7.91 -4.40 -11.46
CA LEU A 54 7.09 -3.62 -10.54
C LEU A 54 7.67 -2.21 -10.30
N PRO A 55 8.93 -2.03 -9.86
CA PRO A 55 9.59 -0.74 -9.81
C PRO A 55 9.39 0.08 -11.08
N LYS A 56 9.60 -0.53 -12.24
CA LYS A 56 9.47 0.14 -13.55
C LYS A 56 8.05 0.63 -13.82
N THR A 57 7.05 -0.11 -13.37
CA THR A 57 5.63 0.27 -13.52
C THR A 57 5.23 1.38 -12.55
N LEU A 58 5.69 1.32 -11.30
CA LEU A 58 5.30 2.26 -10.24
C LEU A 58 5.84 3.68 -10.46
N ILE A 59 7.00 3.81 -11.11
CA ILE A 59 7.66 5.09 -11.35
C ILE A 59 7.26 5.77 -12.67
N PHE A 60 6.49 5.10 -13.54
CA PHE A 60 6.18 5.63 -14.86
C PHE A 60 5.42 6.97 -14.73
N PRO A 61 5.81 8.03 -15.46
CA PRO A 61 6.74 8.07 -16.61
C PRO A 61 8.21 8.34 -16.28
N ASP A 62 8.59 8.43 -15.01
CA ASP A 62 9.95 8.78 -14.58
C ASP A 62 10.97 7.65 -14.82
N LYS A 63 12.26 8.03 -14.81
CA LYS A 63 13.38 7.10 -15.03
C LYS A 63 13.87 6.50 -13.72
N LEU A 64 13.83 5.16 -13.63
CA LEU A 64 14.27 4.40 -12.46
C LEU A 64 15.68 4.74 -11.99
N ILE A 65 16.60 4.93 -12.94
CA ILE A 65 18.02 5.16 -12.69
C ILE A 65 18.29 6.50 -11.99
N LEU A 66 17.33 7.45 -12.05
CA LEU A 66 17.46 8.76 -11.41
C LEU A 66 16.87 8.79 -9.98
N LEU A 67 16.25 7.70 -9.54
CA LEU A 67 15.51 7.68 -8.29
C LEU A 67 16.43 7.29 -7.12
N PRO A 68 16.45 8.03 -5.99
CA PRO A 68 17.13 7.58 -4.79
C PRO A 68 16.59 6.24 -4.31
N TYR A 69 17.46 5.39 -3.76
CA TYR A 69 17.05 4.10 -3.19
C TYR A 69 15.95 4.25 -2.12
N SER A 70 16.04 5.28 -1.27
CA SER A 70 15.04 5.57 -0.24
C SER A 70 13.64 5.76 -0.82
N THR A 71 13.53 6.53 -1.90
CA THR A 71 12.25 6.77 -2.58
C THR A 71 11.71 5.48 -3.21
N LEU A 72 12.56 4.67 -3.86
CA LEU A 72 12.13 3.39 -4.42
C LEU A 72 11.66 2.42 -3.33
N LYS A 73 12.38 2.34 -2.21
CA LYS A 73 12.03 1.52 -1.05
C LYS A 73 10.65 1.91 -0.51
N GLU A 74 10.39 3.20 -0.31
CA GLU A 74 9.10 3.69 0.17
C GLU A 74 7.96 3.37 -0.80
N LEU A 75 8.15 3.57 -2.10
CA LEU A 75 7.16 3.23 -3.13
C LEU A 75 6.80 1.74 -3.08
N LEU A 76 7.79 0.86 -2.99
CA LEU A 76 7.59 -0.57 -2.92
C LEU A 76 6.89 -1.00 -1.62
N LEU A 77 7.29 -0.44 -0.47
CA LEU A 77 6.63 -0.70 0.81
C LEU A 77 5.16 -0.27 0.78
N ASN A 78 4.87 0.92 0.24
CA ASN A 78 3.51 1.43 0.11
C ASN A 78 2.66 0.54 -0.81
N HIS A 79 3.21 0.07 -1.94
CA HIS A 79 2.52 -0.85 -2.83
C HIS A 79 2.17 -2.16 -2.13
N VAL A 80 3.14 -2.80 -1.45
CA VAL A 80 2.90 -4.07 -0.75
C VAL A 80 1.92 -3.90 0.41
N ARG A 81 2.01 -2.78 1.14
CA ARG A 81 1.03 -2.43 2.19
C ARG A 81 -0.39 -2.32 1.62
N PHE A 82 -0.52 -1.64 0.49
CA PHE A 82 -1.80 -1.47 -0.19
C PHE A 82 -2.41 -2.82 -0.59
N ILE A 83 -1.67 -3.68 -1.31
CA ILE A 83 -2.21 -4.95 -1.82
C ILE A 83 -2.55 -5.94 -0.70
N THR A 84 -1.85 -5.90 0.44
CA THR A 84 -2.00 -6.87 1.54
C THR A 84 -3.03 -6.47 2.59
N PHE A 85 -3.10 -5.20 2.98
CA PHE A 85 -3.94 -4.75 4.10
C PHE A 85 -5.07 -3.82 3.64
N GLU A 86 -4.71 -2.71 3.00
CA GLU A 86 -5.65 -1.63 2.67
C GLU A 86 -6.68 -2.10 1.64
N ARG A 87 -6.29 -2.93 0.68
CA ARG A 87 -7.19 -3.47 -0.35
C ARG A 87 -8.38 -4.21 0.25
N ARG A 88 -8.15 -5.08 1.25
CA ARG A 88 -9.24 -5.78 1.94
C ARG A 88 -10.12 -4.81 2.72
N GLY A 89 -9.49 -3.83 3.37
CA GLY A 89 -10.18 -2.75 4.06
C GLY A 89 -11.15 -2.01 3.13
N ARG A 90 -10.64 -1.58 1.97
CA ARG A 90 -11.37 -0.83 0.95
C ARG A 90 -12.48 -1.66 0.32
N VAL A 91 -12.24 -2.92 -0.05
CA VAL A 91 -13.30 -3.78 -0.61
C VAL A 91 -14.45 -3.93 0.39
N LYS A 92 -14.15 -4.14 1.68
CA LYS A 92 -15.19 -4.22 2.70
C LYS A 92 -15.91 -2.89 2.86
N PHE A 93 -15.18 -1.77 2.92
CA PHE A 93 -15.74 -0.42 3.02
C PHE A 93 -16.76 -0.13 1.92
N HIS A 94 -16.40 -0.38 0.66
CA HIS A 94 -17.27 -0.12 -0.50
C HIS A 94 -18.49 -1.06 -0.60
N LYS A 95 -18.54 -2.12 0.21
CA LYS A 95 -19.68 -3.05 0.29
C LYS A 95 -20.58 -2.79 1.50
N MET A 96 -20.26 -1.78 2.33
CA MET A 96 -21.04 -1.51 3.54
C MET A 96 -22.39 -0.89 3.19
N ILE A 97 -23.45 -1.57 3.63
CA ILE A 97 -24.84 -1.12 3.53
C ILE A 97 -25.46 -1.30 4.91
N ARG A 98 -26.21 -0.29 5.37
CA ARG A 98 -26.95 -0.33 6.63
C ARG A 98 -28.05 -1.39 6.54
N GLN A 99 -28.14 -2.24 7.56
CA GLN A 99 -29.26 -3.17 7.68
C GLN A 99 -30.54 -2.44 8.10
N ASP A 100 -31.71 -2.90 7.66
CA ASP A 100 -32.97 -2.19 7.90
C ASP A 100 -33.24 -1.91 9.40
N ASN A 101 -32.86 -2.85 10.26
CA ASN A 101 -32.99 -2.76 11.73
C ASN A 101 -31.81 -2.07 12.43
N GLN A 102 -30.73 -1.73 11.73
CA GLN A 102 -29.55 -1.10 12.30
C GLN A 102 -29.76 0.41 12.45
N LYS A 103 -29.41 0.97 13.62
CA LYS A 103 -29.50 2.42 13.83
C LYS A 103 -28.46 3.14 12.97
N VAL A 104 -28.84 4.30 12.43
CA VAL A 104 -27.93 5.15 11.64
C VAL A 104 -26.60 5.42 12.37
N ARG A 105 -26.67 5.75 13.67
CA ARG A 105 -25.47 6.00 14.48
C ARG A 105 -24.54 4.79 14.55
N GLU A 106 -25.08 3.58 14.65
CA GLU A 106 -24.28 2.34 14.70
C GLU A 106 -23.59 2.11 13.37
N PHE A 107 -24.31 2.28 12.26
CA PHE A 107 -23.74 2.18 10.92
C PHE A 107 -22.62 3.20 10.67
N VAL A 108 -22.81 4.46 11.05
CA VAL A 108 -21.77 5.50 10.92
C VAL A 108 -20.51 5.13 11.70
N LEU A 109 -20.66 4.61 12.94
CA LEU A 109 -19.51 4.18 13.74
C LEU A 109 -18.78 2.99 13.10
N GLU A 110 -19.51 2.02 12.56
CA GLU A 110 -18.90 0.89 11.84
C GLU A 110 -18.19 1.35 10.57
N LEU A 111 -18.80 2.27 9.83
CA LEU A 111 -18.24 2.85 8.61
C LEU A 111 -16.92 3.59 8.91
N GLN A 112 -16.89 4.43 9.95
CA GLN A 112 -15.69 5.11 10.40
C GLN A 112 -14.59 4.14 10.86
N LYS A 113 -14.94 3.11 11.64
CA LYS A 113 -14.00 2.06 12.07
C LYS A 113 -13.42 1.30 10.87
N GLN A 114 -14.20 1.10 9.82
CA GLN A 114 -13.72 0.44 8.61
C GLN A 114 -12.85 1.39 7.76
N ALA A 115 -13.21 2.66 7.65
CA ALA A 115 -12.43 3.68 6.95
C ALA A 115 -11.01 3.83 7.54
N ALA A 116 -10.87 3.72 8.86
CA ALA A 116 -9.56 3.74 9.55
C ALA A 116 -8.60 2.63 9.07
N LYS A 117 -9.10 1.56 8.43
CA LYS A 117 -8.29 0.46 7.88
C LYS A 117 -7.92 0.65 6.41
N CYS A 118 -8.42 1.70 5.77
CA CYS A 118 -8.35 1.87 4.32
C CYS A 118 -7.24 2.82 3.85
N SER A 119 -6.58 3.53 4.78
CA SER A 119 -5.58 4.57 4.49
C SER A 119 -6.05 5.49 3.36
N PHE A 120 -7.20 6.15 3.55
CA PHE A 120 -7.75 7.07 2.55
C PHE A 120 -7.04 8.43 2.50
N ASP A 121 -6.13 8.67 3.44
CA ASP A 121 -5.33 9.89 3.52
C ASP A 121 -6.20 11.16 3.40
N ASP A 122 -5.88 12.04 2.46
CA ASP A 122 -6.61 13.28 2.18
C ASP A 122 -8.04 13.05 1.65
N GLN A 123 -8.33 11.86 1.10
CA GLN A 123 -9.65 11.51 0.57
C GLN A 123 -10.62 10.97 1.64
N LEU A 124 -10.19 10.82 2.89
CA LEU A 124 -11.01 10.17 3.94
C LEU A 124 -12.41 10.77 4.06
N LEU A 125 -12.51 12.11 4.08
CA LEU A 125 -13.80 12.79 4.24
C LEU A 125 -14.72 12.57 3.04
N VAL A 126 -14.17 12.66 1.82
CA VAL A 126 -14.90 12.43 0.56
C VAL A 126 -15.41 10.98 0.48
N GLN A 127 -14.56 10.01 0.82
CA GLN A 127 -14.90 8.59 0.80
C GLN A 127 -15.98 8.25 1.84
N LEU A 128 -15.89 8.82 3.04
CA LEU A 128 -16.92 8.68 4.07
C LEU A 128 -18.26 9.26 3.61
N HIS A 129 -18.25 10.44 3.00
CA HIS A 129 -19.47 11.09 2.51
C HIS A 129 -20.17 10.25 1.45
N TYR A 130 -19.45 9.83 0.41
CA TYR A 130 -20.03 9.01 -0.66
C TYR A 130 -20.52 7.65 -0.16
N ARG A 131 -19.76 6.97 0.70
CA ARG A 131 -20.17 5.67 1.22
C ARG A 131 -21.33 5.78 2.21
N LEU A 132 -21.46 6.90 2.92
CA LEU A 132 -22.60 7.18 3.77
C LEU A 132 -23.86 7.36 2.92
N ILE A 133 -23.84 8.19 1.87
CA ILE A 133 -24.98 8.35 0.96
C ILE A 133 -25.40 7.00 0.38
N ASP A 134 -24.47 6.29 -0.25
CA ASP A 134 -24.78 5.03 -0.95
C ASP A 134 -25.10 3.88 0.03
N GLY A 135 -24.65 3.97 1.28
CA GLY A 135 -24.78 2.91 2.28
C GLY A 135 -25.93 3.09 3.27
N ILE A 136 -26.50 4.29 3.41
CA ILE A 136 -27.49 4.58 4.46
C ILE A 136 -28.80 3.82 4.24
N ASN A 137 -29.18 3.55 2.99
CA ASN A 137 -30.38 2.81 2.62
C ASN A 137 -31.64 3.32 3.37
N ILE A 138 -31.85 4.64 3.34
CA ILE A 138 -33.05 5.32 3.86
C ILE A 138 -33.42 6.41 2.84
N PRO A 139 -34.44 6.22 2.01
CA PRO A 139 -34.75 7.13 0.89
C PRO A 139 -34.90 8.60 1.30
N ASN A 140 -35.54 8.86 2.45
CA ASN A 140 -35.77 10.22 2.95
C ASN A 140 -34.51 10.90 3.51
N LEU A 141 -33.50 10.11 3.90
CA LEU A 141 -32.25 10.62 4.47
C LEU A 141 -31.17 10.75 3.40
N GLU A 142 -31.14 9.84 2.43
CA GLU A 142 -30.25 9.88 1.27
C GLU A 142 -30.41 11.19 0.48
N ASN A 143 -31.65 11.58 0.16
CA ASN A 143 -31.95 12.84 -0.55
C ASN A 143 -31.53 14.11 0.19
N LYS A 144 -31.30 14.04 1.51
CA LYS A 144 -30.83 15.19 2.31
C LYS A 144 -29.31 15.29 2.39
N LEU A 145 -28.60 14.24 1.96
CA LEU A 145 -27.14 14.12 2.03
C LEU A 145 -26.46 14.36 0.68
N ILE A 146 -27.25 14.37 -0.40
CA ILE A 146 -26.87 14.82 -1.76
C ILE A 146 -26.87 16.35 -1.79
#